data_AF-A0A820CF62-F1
#
_entry.id   AF-A0A820CF62-F1
#
_cell.length_a   1.000
_cell.length_b   1.000
_cell.length_c   1.000
_cell.angle_alpha   90.00
_cell.angle_beta   90.00
_cell.angle_gamma   90.00
#
_symmetry.space_group_name_H-M   'P 1'
#
loop_
_entity.id
_entity.type
_entity.pdbx_description
1 polymer ?
#
loop_
_entity_poly.entity_id
_entity_poly.type
_entity_poly.pdbx_seq_one_letter_code
_entity_poly.pdbx_strand_id
1 'polypeptide(L)'
;ERDINTDFLLVLLCDMLNAYSQLKVILMSATIDVTLFRQYFFNCSIVEIEGRTFGVREYFLEDMIQLLNFQPMNSLTSRKQNNKNRQLQDDDDDLGYEDSQADDIEDVNCNAICGKEYSRQTAAAMSQLSEKSLSFQLIEALISYICSLSDDGAILIFLPGWNLIQALLKYFQQHPRFSKLFGKIIILYDDDERIAPNAATNLLERGYNNSFLLTEGKIF
;
A
#
# COMPACT_ATOMS: atom_id res chain seq x y z
N GLU A 1 -6.32 -9.53 12.60
CA GLU A 1 -4.89 -9.35 12.26
C GLU A 1 -4.04 -10.25 13.15
N ARG A 2 -2.89 -10.71 12.64
CA ARG A 2 -1.92 -11.43 13.48
C ARG A 2 -1.00 -10.43 14.17
N ASP A 3 -1.55 -9.77 15.19
CA ASP A 3 -0.77 -8.96 16.13
C ASP A 3 -0.37 -9.80 17.35
N ILE A 4 0.77 -9.48 17.95
CA ILE A 4 1.30 -10.20 19.12
C ILE A 4 0.31 -10.21 20.28
N ASN A 5 -0.41 -9.11 20.49
CA ASN A 5 -1.40 -9.02 21.57
C ASN A 5 -2.62 -9.90 21.27
N THR A 6 -3.01 -9.97 20.00
CA THR A 6 -4.12 -10.82 19.55
C THR A 6 -3.76 -12.30 19.71
N ASP A 7 -2.57 -12.70 19.27
CA ASP A 7 -2.10 -14.07 19.41
C ASP A 7 -1.97 -14.48 20.90
N PHE A 8 -1.43 -13.59 21.74
CA PHE A 8 -1.36 -13.82 23.18
C PHE A 8 -2.75 -13.95 23.83
N LEU A 9 -3.68 -13.07 23.45
CA LEU A 9 -5.06 -13.13 23.93
C LEU A 9 -5.75 -14.44 23.52
N LEU A 10 -5.52 -14.92 22.29
CA LEU A 10 -6.10 -16.17 21.79
C LEU A 10 -5.61 -17.38 22.60
N VAL A 11 -4.34 -17.40 23.01
CA VAL A 11 -3.80 -18.43 23.92
C VAL A 11 -4.55 -18.42 25.25
N LEU A 12 -4.66 -17.25 25.89
CA LEU A 12 -5.36 -17.11 27.17
C LEU A 12 -6.84 -17.51 27.06
N LEU A 13 -7.52 -17.11 25.99
CA LEU A 13 -8.93 -17.47 25.76
C LEU A 13 -9.11 -18.98 25.57
N CYS A 14 -8.15 -19.65 24.91
CA CYS A 14 -8.17 -21.10 24.75
C CYS A 14 -8.09 -21.82 26.10
N ASP A 15 -7.19 -21.39 26.99
CA ASP A 15 -7.07 -21.93 28.35
C ASP A 15 -8.32 -21.64 29.19
N MET A 16 -8.89 -20.44 29.08
CA MET A 16 -10.10 -20.06 29.81
C MET A 16 -11.33 -20.86 29.37
N LEU A 17 -11.45 -21.20 28.08
CA LEU A 17 -12.54 -22.04 27.58
C LEU A 17 -12.51 -23.45 28.19
N ASN A 18 -11.32 -23.99 28.48
CA ASN A 18 -11.18 -25.26 29.20
C ASN A 18 -11.57 -25.15 30.68
N ALA A 19 -11.27 -24.02 31.32
CA ALA A 19 -11.53 -23.82 32.75
C ALA A 19 -12.98 -23.42 33.07
N TYR A 20 -13.65 -22.70 32.16
CA TYR A 20 -14.95 -22.07 32.42
C TYR A 20 -16.02 -22.50 31.40
N SER A 21 -16.82 -23.51 31.74
CA SER A 21 -17.84 -24.11 30.84
C SER A 21 -18.98 -23.17 30.42
N GLN A 22 -19.16 -22.03 31.10
CA GLN A 22 -20.17 -21.02 30.73
C GLN A 22 -19.61 -19.91 29.81
N LEU A 23 -18.28 -19.81 29.65
CA LEU A 23 -17.66 -18.80 28.80
C LEU A 23 -17.96 -19.11 27.33
N LYS A 24 -18.38 -18.08 26.59
CA LYS A 24 -18.61 -18.15 25.14
C LYS A 24 -17.70 -17.14 24.45
N VAL A 25 -16.91 -17.62 23.49
CA VAL A 25 -16.03 -16.80 22.67
C VAL A 25 -16.50 -16.88 21.23
N ILE A 26 -16.62 -15.73 20.56
CA ILE A 26 -16.96 -15.63 19.14
C ILE A 26 -15.76 -14.98 18.44
N LEU A 27 -15.17 -15.71 17.50
CA LEU A 27 -14.10 -15.20 16.65
C LEU A 27 -14.72 -14.79 15.31
N MET A 28 -14.47 -13.55 14.90
CA MET A 28 -14.96 -13.00 13.63
C MET A 28 -13.77 -12.64 12.76
N SER A 29 -13.79 -13.05 11.49
CA SER A 29 -12.81 -12.62 10.50
C SER A 29 -13.38 -12.68 9.08
N ALA A 30 -12.84 -11.84 8.19
CA ALA A 30 -13.22 -11.75 6.79
C ALA A 30 -12.34 -12.63 5.86
N THR A 31 -11.07 -12.86 6.21
CA THR A 31 -10.06 -13.45 5.30
C THR A 31 -9.22 -14.56 5.95
N ILE A 32 -9.66 -15.10 7.08
CA ILE A 32 -8.84 -16.03 7.87
C ILE A 32 -8.87 -17.45 7.32
N ASP A 33 -7.76 -18.17 7.52
CA ASP A 33 -7.76 -19.62 7.40
C ASP A 33 -8.61 -20.23 8.52
N VAL A 34 -9.85 -20.53 8.19
CA VAL A 34 -10.86 -21.09 9.10
C VAL A 34 -10.44 -22.46 9.64
N THR A 35 -9.61 -23.20 8.88
CA THR A 35 -9.16 -24.55 9.25
C THR A 35 -8.19 -24.49 10.43
N LEU A 36 -7.24 -23.55 10.39
CA LEU A 36 -6.26 -23.34 11.46
C LEU A 36 -6.96 -23.03 12.78
N PHE A 37 -7.90 -22.08 12.77
CA PHE A 37 -8.60 -21.64 13.97
C PHE A 37 -9.56 -22.70 14.51
N ARG A 38 -10.21 -23.46 13.62
CA ARG A 38 -11.04 -24.60 14.03
C ARG A 38 -10.23 -25.65 14.76
N GLN A 39 -9.05 -26.02 14.24
CA GLN A 39 -8.18 -27.00 14.89
C GLN A 39 -7.66 -26.49 16.24
N TYR A 40 -7.29 -25.21 16.31
CA TYR A 40 -6.78 -24.59 17.52
C TYR A 40 -7.84 -24.53 18.64
N PHE A 41 -9.09 -24.17 18.31
CA PHE A 41 -10.21 -24.07 19.27
C PHE A 41 -11.08 -25.34 19.29
N PHE A 42 -10.46 -26.50 19.57
CA PHE A 42 -11.16 -27.75 19.88
C PHE A 42 -12.20 -28.22 18.83
N ASN A 43 -11.93 -28.01 17.54
CA ASN A 43 -12.86 -28.30 16.44
C ASN A 43 -14.20 -27.56 16.54
N CYS A 44 -14.16 -26.26 16.85
CA CYS A 44 -15.34 -25.41 16.99
C CYS A 44 -16.21 -25.34 15.72
N SER A 45 -17.45 -24.89 15.91
CA SER A 45 -18.41 -24.67 14.82
C SER A 45 -18.03 -23.43 14.00
N ILE A 46 -18.17 -23.54 12.68
CA ILE A 46 -17.95 -22.44 11.74
C ILE A 46 -19.32 -21.97 11.24
N VAL A 47 -19.53 -20.67 11.25
CA VAL A 47 -20.68 -20.03 10.61
C VAL A 47 -20.15 -19.12 9.51
N GLU A 48 -20.45 -19.48 8.27
CA GLU A 48 -20.10 -18.67 7.11
C GLU A 48 -21.25 -17.71 6.83
N ILE A 49 -20.93 -16.42 6.78
CA ILE A 49 -21.89 -15.37 6.46
C ILE A 49 -21.59 -14.92 5.03
N GLU A 50 -22.53 -15.21 4.12
CA GLU A 50 -22.40 -14.77 2.73
C GLU A 50 -22.46 -13.23 2.67
N GLY A 51 -21.33 -12.63 2.31
CA GLY A 51 -21.24 -11.22 2.00
C GLY A 51 -21.83 -10.92 0.61
N ARG A 52 -22.42 -9.75 0.44
CA ARG A 52 -22.69 -9.19 -0.89
C ARG A 52 -21.53 -8.28 -1.25
N THR A 53 -20.64 -8.75 -2.12
CA THR A 53 -19.67 -7.89 -2.78
C THR A 53 -20.18 -7.52 -4.16
N PHE A 54 -19.81 -6.32 -4.61
CA PHE A 54 -19.95 -5.95 -6.01
C PHE A 54 -18.68 -6.36 -6.74
N GLY A 55 -18.77 -6.66 -8.04
CA GLY A 55 -17.58 -6.99 -8.83
C GLY A 55 -16.61 -5.81 -8.84
N VAL A 56 -15.40 -6.01 -8.31
CA VAL A 56 -14.31 -5.04 -8.36
C VAL A 56 -13.38 -5.43 -9.49
N ARG A 57 -13.05 -4.47 -10.37
CA ARG A 57 -12.06 -4.69 -11.43
C ARG A 57 -10.68 -4.29 -10.94
N GLU A 58 -9.75 -5.23 -11.01
CA GLU A 58 -8.36 -5.05 -10.58
C GLU A 58 -7.48 -4.63 -11.76
N TYR A 59 -6.47 -3.83 -11.46
CA TYR A 59 -5.44 -3.39 -12.40
C TYR A 59 -4.09 -3.43 -11.69
N PHE A 60 -3.10 -4.03 -12.33
CA PHE A 60 -1.71 -4.06 -11.84
C PHE A 60 -0.90 -2.89 -12.43
N LEU A 61 0.38 -2.78 -12.05
CA LEU A 61 1.22 -1.65 -12.42
C LEU A 61 1.36 -1.52 -13.95
N GLU A 62 1.56 -2.65 -14.62
CA GLU A 62 1.68 -2.77 -16.07
C GLU A 62 0.39 -2.35 -16.80
N ASP A 63 -0.78 -2.70 -16.25
CA ASP A 63 -2.06 -2.25 -16.76
C ASP A 63 -2.18 -0.72 -16.67
N MET A 64 -1.84 -0.16 -15.50
CA MET A 64 -1.92 1.27 -15.24
C MET A 64 -0.99 2.07 -16.15
N ILE A 65 0.26 1.62 -16.32
CA ILE A 65 1.22 2.29 -17.19
C ILE A 65 0.74 2.28 -18.64
N GLN A 66 0.21 1.14 -19.11
CA GLN A 66 -0.30 1.01 -20.47
C GLN A 66 -1.56 1.87 -20.69
N LEU A 67 -2.50 1.82 -19.74
CA LEU A 67 -3.77 2.55 -19.81
C LEU A 67 -3.55 4.06 -19.89
N LEU A 68 -2.58 4.57 -19.11
CA LEU A 68 -2.25 5.99 -19.04
C LEU A 68 -1.24 6.44 -20.10
N ASN A 69 -0.66 5.50 -20.86
CA ASN A 69 0.56 5.73 -21.64
C ASN A 69 1.63 6.47 -20.82
N PHE A 70 1.78 6.08 -19.56
CA PHE A 70 2.62 6.78 -18.59
C PHE A 70 4.10 6.63 -18.96
N GLN A 71 4.85 7.72 -18.90
CA GLN A 71 6.30 7.74 -19.08
C GLN A 71 6.92 8.48 -17.89
N PRO A 72 7.75 7.81 -17.08
CA PRO A 72 8.41 8.44 -15.96
C PRO A 72 9.24 9.64 -16.44
N MET A 73 9.06 10.80 -15.82
CA MET A 73 9.93 11.93 -16.12
C MET A 73 11.29 11.67 -15.47
N ASN A 74 12.29 11.32 -16.28
CA ASN A 74 13.66 11.11 -15.83
C ASN A 74 14.24 12.41 -15.29
N SER A 75 14.08 12.69 -13.98
CA SER A 75 14.88 13.72 -13.32
C SER A 75 16.29 13.17 -13.08
N LEU A 76 17.20 13.49 -14.00
CA LEU A 76 18.64 13.62 -13.72
C LEU A 76 19.46 12.36 -13.38
N THR A 77 19.31 11.24 -14.08
CA THR A 77 20.37 10.19 -14.08
C THR A 77 21.38 10.32 -15.22
N SER A 78 21.22 11.27 -16.15
CA SER A 78 22.19 11.53 -17.23
C SER A 78 23.44 12.34 -16.81
N ARG A 79 23.70 12.57 -15.50
CA ARG A 79 24.86 13.36 -15.03
C ARG A 79 25.96 12.58 -14.30
N LYS A 80 25.90 11.24 -14.23
CA LYS A 80 26.89 10.42 -13.49
C LYS A 80 27.67 9.41 -14.36
N GLN A 81 27.92 9.69 -15.65
CA GLN A 81 28.82 8.86 -16.47
C GLN A 81 30.11 9.53 -16.98
N ASN A 82 30.38 10.80 -16.68
CA ASN A 82 31.56 11.50 -17.21
C ASN A 82 32.54 12.02 -16.14
N ASN A 83 32.83 11.26 -15.08
CA ASN A 83 33.91 11.64 -14.16
C ASN A 83 34.61 10.46 -13.48
N LYS A 84 35.04 9.47 -14.27
CA LYS A 84 35.91 8.38 -13.80
C LYS A 84 37.31 8.44 -14.41
N ASN A 85 37.85 9.65 -14.62
CA ASN A 85 39.16 9.82 -15.26
C ASN A 85 40.01 11.03 -14.79
N ARG A 86 40.03 11.32 -13.48
CA ARG A 86 41.13 12.07 -12.81
C ARG A 86 41.31 11.51 -11.40
N GLN A 87 42.22 10.55 -11.22
CA GLN A 87 43.57 10.73 -10.66
C GLN A 87 43.59 11.01 -9.14
N LEU A 88 43.88 9.94 -8.38
CA LEU A 88 44.89 9.79 -7.31
C LEU A 88 45.20 11.02 -6.43
N GLN A 89 44.94 10.94 -5.12
CA GLN A 89 45.93 10.71 -4.04
C GLN A 89 45.35 11.02 -2.64
N ASP A 90 45.65 10.11 -1.71
CA ASP A 90 45.94 10.26 -0.27
C ASP A 90 44.95 11.03 0.65
N ASP A 91 44.33 10.32 1.60
CA ASP A 91 44.73 10.32 3.03
C ASP A 91 43.69 9.60 3.92
N ASP A 92 44.21 9.10 5.04
CA ASP A 92 43.75 8.08 5.98
C ASP A 92 42.41 8.27 6.76
N ASP A 93 42.02 7.15 7.39
CA ASP A 93 41.16 6.94 8.57
C ASP A 93 39.63 6.98 8.39
N ASP A 94 38.96 5.82 8.56
CA ASP A 94 38.12 5.54 9.74
C ASP A 94 37.31 4.21 9.60
N LEU A 95 37.72 3.21 10.40
CA LEU A 95 37.00 2.06 10.97
C LEU A 95 35.89 1.33 10.16
N GLY A 96 36.29 0.24 9.49
CA GLY A 96 35.38 -0.78 8.96
C GLY A 96 35.02 -1.85 10.00
N TYR A 97 33.75 -1.97 10.34
CA TYR A 97 33.16 -3.23 10.83
C TYR A 97 32.84 -4.10 9.61
N GLU A 98 33.66 -5.12 9.38
CA GLU A 98 33.31 -6.23 8.50
C GLU A 98 32.30 -7.11 9.25
N ASP A 99 31.09 -7.23 8.72
CA ASP A 99 30.27 -8.42 8.94
C ASP A 99 29.98 -9.06 7.59
N SER A 100 30.31 -10.34 7.52
CA SER A 100 30.36 -11.14 6.31
C SER A 100 29.08 -11.96 6.16
N GLN A 101 28.66 -12.15 4.90
CA GLN A 101 27.79 -13.22 4.41
C GLN A 101 26.29 -13.15 4.78
N ALA A 102 25.53 -12.50 3.89
CA ALA A 102 24.18 -12.92 3.56
C ALA A 102 24.14 -13.18 2.04
N ASP A 103 23.55 -14.30 1.65
CA ASP A 103 23.46 -14.81 0.28
C ASP A 103 23.05 -13.74 -0.75
N ASP A 104 23.94 -13.45 -1.71
CA ASP A 104 23.68 -12.59 -2.87
C ASP A 104 22.70 -13.29 -3.84
N ILE A 105 21.42 -13.36 -3.47
CA ILE A 105 20.36 -13.36 -4.48
C ILE A 105 20.40 -11.95 -5.05
N GLU A 106 20.89 -11.79 -6.29
CA GLU A 106 20.77 -10.53 -7.01
C GLU A 106 19.32 -10.04 -6.87
N ASP A 107 19.10 -8.91 -6.20
CA ASP A 107 17.79 -8.27 -6.06
C ASP A 107 17.27 -7.97 -7.48
N VAL A 108 16.57 -8.93 -8.08
CA VAL A 108 15.99 -8.78 -9.41
C VAL A 108 14.88 -7.76 -9.29
N ASN A 109 15.03 -6.62 -9.94
CA ASN A 109 13.97 -5.64 -10.11
C ASN A 109 12.78 -6.31 -10.82
N CYS A 110 11.74 -6.63 -10.06
CA CYS A 110 10.49 -7.19 -10.53
C CYS A 110 9.79 -6.25 -11.52
N ASN A 111 9.99 -4.93 -11.44
CA ASN A 111 9.47 -4.00 -12.45
C ASN A 111 10.13 -4.18 -13.83
N ALA A 112 11.25 -4.89 -13.94
CA ALA A 112 11.85 -5.26 -15.22
C ALA A 112 11.18 -6.49 -15.87
N ILE A 113 10.35 -7.22 -15.12
CA ILE A 113 9.63 -8.40 -15.56
C ILE A 113 8.23 -7.95 -16.02
N CYS A 114 7.97 -8.02 -17.32
CA CYS A 114 6.69 -7.63 -17.91
C CYS A 114 6.19 -8.74 -18.83
N GLY A 115 4.88 -9.02 -18.76
CA GLY A 115 4.21 -9.97 -19.64
C GLY A 115 4.32 -9.59 -21.12
N LYS A 116 4.21 -10.58 -22.02
CA LYS A 116 4.30 -10.37 -23.48
C LYS A 116 3.06 -9.69 -24.07
N GLU A 117 1.99 -9.63 -23.30
CA GLU A 117 0.71 -9.00 -23.60
C GLU A 117 0.77 -7.46 -23.53
N TYR A 118 1.81 -6.91 -22.91
CA TYR A 118 2.01 -5.46 -22.79
C TYR A 118 2.96 -4.92 -23.87
N SER A 119 2.81 -3.62 -24.16
CA SER A 119 3.68 -2.95 -25.13
C SER A 119 5.13 -2.85 -24.65
N ARG A 120 6.09 -2.81 -25.58
CA ARG A 120 7.51 -2.56 -25.26
C ARG A 120 7.72 -1.22 -24.54
N GLN A 121 6.87 -0.24 -24.82
CA GLN A 121 6.91 1.07 -24.17
C GLN A 121 6.48 0.97 -22.70
N THR A 122 5.45 0.17 -22.41
CA THR A 122 5.00 -0.14 -21.04
C THR A 122 6.11 -0.81 -20.24
N ALA A 123 6.73 -1.86 -20.81
CA ALA A 123 7.83 -2.57 -20.15
C ALA A 123 9.04 -1.65 -19.88
N ALA A 124 9.38 -0.77 -20.82
CA ALA A 124 10.47 0.19 -20.65
C ALA A 124 10.17 1.29 -19.62
N ALA A 125 8.91 1.72 -19.51
CA ALA A 125 8.48 2.69 -18.49
C ALA A 125 8.44 2.05 -17.10
N MET A 126 7.97 0.81 -16.99
CA MET A 126 7.90 0.07 -15.73
C MET A 126 9.29 -0.17 -15.15
N SER A 127 10.26 -0.60 -15.98
CA SER A 127 11.63 -0.86 -15.52
C SER A 127 12.39 0.39 -15.04
N GLN A 128 11.92 1.59 -15.39
CA GLN A 128 12.46 2.87 -14.92
C GLN A 128 11.89 3.28 -13.55
N LEU A 129 10.80 2.65 -13.08
CA LEU A 129 10.22 2.91 -11.77
C LEU A 129 10.98 2.15 -10.68
N SER A 130 11.21 2.83 -9.57
CA SER A 130 11.80 2.25 -8.36
C SER A 130 10.74 1.55 -7.53
N GLU A 131 11.00 0.32 -7.11
CA GLU A 131 10.14 -0.45 -6.19
C GLU A 131 10.14 0.11 -4.76
N LYS A 132 11.24 0.76 -4.37
CA LYS A 132 11.45 1.26 -3.01
C LYS A 132 10.80 2.63 -2.77
N SER A 133 10.41 3.32 -3.83
CA SER A 133 9.90 4.70 -3.75
C SER A 133 8.65 4.88 -4.59
N LEU A 134 7.62 5.44 -3.96
CA LEU A 134 6.34 5.67 -4.60
C LEU A 134 6.40 6.86 -5.58
N SER A 135 5.83 6.68 -6.78
CA SER A 135 5.80 7.73 -7.82
C SER A 135 4.54 8.61 -7.70
N PHE A 136 4.68 9.83 -7.19
CA PHE A 136 3.55 10.78 -7.10
C PHE A 136 3.02 11.20 -8.47
N GLN A 137 3.87 11.21 -9.51
CA GLN A 137 3.45 11.49 -10.88
C GLN A 137 2.47 10.44 -11.40
N LEU A 138 2.71 9.16 -11.07
CA LEU A 138 1.81 8.08 -11.46
C LEU A 138 0.47 8.20 -10.73
N ILE A 139 0.48 8.50 -9.43
CA ILE A 139 -0.75 8.74 -8.66
C ILE A 139 -1.54 9.90 -9.25
N GLU A 140 -0.88 11.02 -9.58
CA GLU A 140 -1.55 12.16 -10.22
C GLU A 140 -2.19 11.78 -11.56
N ALA A 141 -1.48 11.02 -12.39
CA ALA A 141 -1.99 10.57 -13.68
C ALA A 141 -3.20 9.64 -13.51
N LEU A 142 -3.15 8.71 -12.54
CA LEU A 142 -4.26 7.81 -12.19
C LEU A 142 -5.49 8.58 -11.73
N ILE A 143 -5.33 9.51 -10.79
CA ILE A 143 -6.45 10.32 -10.31
C ILE A 143 -7.05 11.13 -11.46
N SER A 144 -6.20 11.77 -12.27
CA SER A 144 -6.66 12.55 -13.42
C SER A 144 -7.47 11.70 -14.40
N TYR A 145 -7.06 10.46 -14.62
CA TYR A 145 -7.78 9.51 -15.45
C TYR A 145 -9.10 9.07 -14.82
N ILE A 146 -9.12 8.73 -13.52
CA ILE A 146 -10.36 8.33 -12.83
C ILE A 146 -11.39 9.47 -12.86
N CYS A 147 -10.96 10.71 -12.56
CA CYS A 147 -11.83 11.89 -12.66
C CYS A 147 -12.31 12.17 -14.09
N SER A 148 -11.66 11.63 -15.12
CA SER A 148 -12.13 11.73 -16.51
C SER A 148 -13.19 10.67 -16.88
N LEU A 149 -13.29 9.58 -16.10
CA LEU A 149 -14.24 8.50 -16.34
C LEU A 149 -15.62 8.74 -15.73
N SER A 150 -15.68 9.38 -14.57
CA SER A 150 -16.92 9.64 -13.83
C SER A 150 -16.77 10.91 -12.99
N ASP A 151 -17.86 11.68 -12.90
CA ASP A 151 -17.97 12.83 -12.00
C ASP A 151 -18.46 12.45 -10.59
N ASP A 152 -18.80 11.18 -10.37
CA ASP A 152 -19.30 10.63 -9.10
C ASP A 152 -18.44 9.46 -8.63
N GLY A 153 -18.02 9.51 -7.36
CA GLY A 153 -17.23 8.47 -6.70
C GLY A 153 -16.07 9.02 -5.86
N ALA A 154 -15.87 8.42 -4.69
CA ALA A 154 -14.71 8.71 -3.83
C ALA A 154 -13.49 7.86 -4.24
N ILE A 155 -12.29 8.41 -4.06
CA ILE A 155 -11.02 7.74 -4.34
C ILE A 155 -10.29 7.52 -3.01
N LEU A 156 -10.01 6.26 -2.69
CA LEU A 156 -9.26 5.85 -1.50
C LEU A 156 -7.84 5.46 -1.90
N ILE A 157 -6.84 6.08 -1.28
CA ILE A 157 -5.41 5.85 -1.55
C ILE A 157 -4.74 5.36 -0.27
N PHE A 158 -4.13 4.18 -0.37
CA PHE A 158 -3.34 3.55 0.68
C PHE A 158 -1.88 4.01 0.59
N LEU A 159 -1.34 4.56 1.67
CA LEU A 159 0.06 5.00 1.75
C LEU A 159 0.72 4.51 3.04
N PRO A 160 1.98 4.04 3.00
CA PRO A 160 2.66 3.61 4.21
C PRO A 160 3.10 4.82 5.06
N GLY A 161 2.36 5.06 6.14
CA GLY A 161 2.67 6.03 7.19
C GLY A 161 2.45 7.51 6.85
N TRP A 162 2.54 8.34 7.89
CA TRP A 162 2.27 9.78 7.85
C TRP A 162 3.15 10.57 6.88
N ASN A 163 4.43 10.23 6.79
CA ASN A 163 5.39 11.00 5.99
C ASN A 163 5.01 11.03 4.51
N LEU A 164 4.56 9.90 3.96
CA LEU A 164 4.11 9.81 2.58
C LEU A 164 2.75 10.48 2.37
N ILE A 165 1.84 10.36 3.33
CA ILE A 165 0.56 11.08 3.32
C ILE A 165 0.79 12.59 3.23
N GLN A 166 1.64 13.14 4.09
CA GLN A 166 1.98 14.57 4.07
C GLN A 166 2.71 14.98 2.79
N ALA A 167 3.65 14.16 2.31
CA ALA A 167 4.39 14.44 1.09
C ALA A 167 3.47 14.49 -0.14
N LEU A 168 2.55 13.54 -0.26
CA LEU A 168 1.56 13.52 -1.33
C LEU A 168 0.57 14.70 -1.22
N LEU A 169 0.12 15.04 -0.01
CA LEU A 169 -0.76 16.20 0.18
C LEU A 169 -0.06 17.50 -0.25
N LYS A 170 1.20 17.70 0.17
CA LYS A 170 2.00 18.87 -0.24
C LYS A 170 2.18 18.89 -1.76
N TYR A 171 2.42 17.74 -2.38
CA TYR A 171 2.49 17.61 -3.83
C TYR A 171 1.18 18.08 -4.50
N PHE A 172 0.01 17.59 -4.06
CA PHE A 172 -1.27 18.04 -4.60
C PHE A 172 -1.54 19.54 -4.39
N GLN A 173 -1.15 20.11 -3.26
CA GLN A 173 -1.32 21.55 -3.00
C GLN A 173 -0.47 22.43 -3.93
N GLN A 174 0.70 21.95 -4.34
CA GLN A 174 1.60 22.68 -5.26
C GLN A 174 1.14 22.62 -6.71
N HIS A 175 0.42 21.55 -7.10
CA HIS A 175 -0.04 21.35 -8.46
C HIS A 175 -1.41 22.05 -8.70
N PRO A 176 -1.49 23.07 -9.59
CA PRO A 176 -2.71 23.85 -9.82
C PRO A 176 -3.93 23.03 -10.27
N ARG A 177 -3.67 21.83 -10.80
CA ARG A 177 -4.70 20.91 -11.28
C ARG A 177 -5.49 20.33 -10.11
N PHE A 178 -4.83 19.98 -9.00
CA PHE A 178 -5.46 19.46 -7.79
C PHE A 178 -5.95 20.54 -6.85
N SER A 179 -5.31 21.71 -6.84
CA SER A 179 -5.84 22.86 -6.09
C SER A 179 -7.15 23.41 -6.68
N LYS A 180 -7.46 23.11 -7.95
CA LYS A 180 -8.72 23.45 -8.63
C LYS A 180 -9.66 22.26 -8.83
N LEU A 181 -9.25 21.04 -8.52
CA LEU A 181 -10.12 19.87 -8.62
C LEU A 181 -11.26 20.02 -7.61
N PHE A 182 -12.48 19.73 -8.07
CA PHE A 182 -13.76 19.90 -7.34
C PHE A 182 -13.93 18.99 -6.11
N GLY A 183 -12.87 18.34 -5.63
CA GLY A 183 -12.90 17.32 -4.58
C GLY A 183 -12.33 17.79 -3.25
N LYS A 184 -12.81 17.21 -2.16
CA LYS A 184 -12.28 17.42 -0.82
C LYS A 184 -11.21 16.36 -0.53
N ILE A 185 -10.00 16.79 -0.14
CA ILE A 185 -8.98 15.85 0.36
C ILE A 185 -9.18 15.67 1.86
N ILE A 186 -9.31 14.41 2.29
CA ILE A 186 -9.50 14.02 3.68
C ILE A 186 -8.35 13.09 4.05
N ILE A 187 -7.62 13.45 5.10
CA ILE A 187 -6.60 12.57 5.65
C ILE A 187 -7.23 11.73 6.76
N LEU A 188 -7.11 10.42 6.65
CA LEU A 188 -7.31 9.49 7.74
C LEU A 188 -5.95 8.96 8.16
N TYR A 189 -5.53 9.40 9.33
CA TYR A 189 -4.32 8.91 9.93
C TYR A 189 -4.61 8.63 11.39
N ASP A 190 -4.10 7.51 11.86
CA ASP A 190 -4.51 6.92 13.11
C ASP A 190 -3.30 6.26 13.74
N ASP A 191 -2.54 7.08 14.48
CA ASP A 191 -1.37 6.61 15.24
C ASP A 191 -1.71 5.43 16.17
N ASP A 192 -2.99 5.25 16.52
CA ASP A 192 -3.48 4.24 17.47
C ASP A 192 -4.56 3.29 16.90
N GLU A 193 -4.80 3.25 15.58
CA GLU A 193 -5.80 2.36 14.92
C GLU A 193 -7.26 2.42 15.46
N ARG A 194 -7.68 3.48 16.16
CA ARG A 194 -9.03 3.65 16.76
C ARG A 194 -9.99 4.56 15.98
N ILE A 195 -9.45 5.48 15.19
CA ILE A 195 -10.16 6.59 14.54
C ILE A 195 -10.52 6.25 13.09
N ALA A 196 -9.64 5.58 12.35
CA ALA A 196 -9.79 5.35 10.91
C ALA A 196 -11.06 4.56 10.52
N PRO A 197 -11.43 3.44 11.19
CA PRO A 197 -12.64 2.68 10.85
C PRO A 197 -13.93 3.47 11.06
N ASN A 198 -13.97 4.25 12.15
CA ASN A 198 -15.13 5.08 12.50
C ASN A 198 -15.26 6.28 11.55
N ALA A 199 -14.14 6.89 11.17
CA ALA A 199 -14.12 8.03 10.27
C ALA A 199 -14.56 7.64 8.85
N ALA A 200 -14.08 6.50 8.32
CA ALA A 200 -14.47 6.02 7.00
C ALA A 200 -15.99 5.78 6.90
N THR A 201 -16.59 5.13 7.91
CA THR A 201 -18.03 4.86 7.96
C THR A 201 -18.85 6.15 8.02
N ASN A 202 -18.48 7.08 8.89
CA ASN A 202 -19.18 8.37 9.05
C ASN A 202 -19.12 9.25 7.80
N LEU A 203 -18.05 9.16 7.00
CA LEU A 203 -17.92 9.95 5.77
C LEU A 203 -18.84 9.44 4.66
N LEU A 204 -19.01 8.12 4.58
CA LEU A 204 -19.94 7.46 3.66
C LEU A 204 -21.40 7.84 3.97
N GLU A 205 -21.79 7.81 5.24
CA GLU A 205 -23.13 8.21 5.69
C GLU A 205 -23.45 9.70 5.44
N ARG A 206 -22.42 10.55 5.38
CA ARG A 206 -22.58 12.00 5.17
C ARG A 206 -22.64 12.43 3.70
N GLY A 207 -22.62 11.49 2.75
CA GLY A 207 -22.83 11.79 1.32
C GLY A 207 -21.69 12.58 0.66
N TYR A 208 -20.44 12.35 1.09
CA TYR A 208 -19.27 12.94 0.45
C TYR A 208 -18.94 12.20 -0.86
N ASN A 209 -19.43 12.71 -1.99
CA ASN A 209 -19.33 12.03 -3.28
C ASN A 209 -17.98 12.23 -3.99
N ASN A 210 -17.29 13.36 -3.78
CA ASN A 210 -16.01 13.70 -4.43
C ASN A 210 -14.89 13.87 -3.40
N SER A 211 -14.48 12.77 -2.76
CA SER A 211 -13.46 12.82 -1.70
C SER A 211 -12.27 11.92 -1.99
N PHE A 212 -11.08 12.48 -1.77
CA PHE A 212 -9.82 11.75 -1.79
C PHE A 212 -9.46 11.39 -0.36
N LEU A 213 -9.51 10.11 -0.05
CA LEU A 213 -9.19 9.62 1.28
C LEU A 213 -7.76 9.06 1.26
N LEU A 214 -6.86 9.68 2.02
CA LEU A 214 -5.54 9.11 2.27
C LEU A 214 -5.62 8.33 3.57
N THR A 215 -5.23 7.07 3.53
CA THR A 215 -5.20 6.23 4.73
C THR A 215 -3.89 5.48 4.81
N GLU A 216 -3.47 5.19 6.03
CA GLU A 216 -2.31 4.35 6.25
C GLU A 216 -2.54 2.97 5.64
N GLY A 217 -1.56 2.49 4.89
CA GLY A 217 -1.55 1.19 4.22
C GLY A 217 -1.43 0.04 5.22
N LYS A 218 -2.51 -0.19 5.96
CA LYS A 218 -2.95 -1.49 6.49
C LYS A 218 -4.48 -1.44 6.50
N ILE A 219 -5.08 -1.60 5.32
CA ILE A 219 -6.50 -1.88 5.26
C ILE A 219 -6.69 -3.35 4.87
N PHE A 220 -7.14 -4.07 5.91
CA PHE A 220 -7.64 -5.44 6.04
C PHE A 220 -6.63 -6.59 5.99
#